data_AF-B4LS92-F1
#
_entry.id   AF-B4LS92-F1
#
_cell.length_a   1.000
_cell.length_b   1.000
_cell.length_c   1.000
_cell.angle_alpha   90.00
_cell.angle_beta   90.00
_cell.angle_gamma   90.00
#
_symmetry.space_group_name_H-M   'P 1'
#
loop_
_entity.id
_entity.type
_entity.pdbx_description
1 polymer ?
#
loop_
_entity_poly.entity_id
_entity_poly.type
_entity_poly.pdbx_seq_one_letter_code
_entity_poly.pdbx_strand_id
1 'polypeptide(L)'
;MKRSSTMDTQLTYESAVKKAQLVERNPQFQLDPMRVSMHDETDIINLAQQIQTADKQLKHSTSQKLVVILDQIKMLQAQAMNILKESNESRTLHSAACNFAKKPGHIYHLYQRATGQTYFSMLSPEEWNHSVDQTYKGSYRLEYDLSWTPIDKIKERDDKLKWVEKCINSDNGTTLAIDFNVTNN
;
A
#
# COMPACT_ATOMS: atom_id res chain seq x y z
N MET A 1 -22.83 -13.18 -27.86
CA MET A 1 -23.13 -11.78 -27.51
C MET A 1 -24.59 -11.68 -27.05
N LYS A 2 -24.86 -11.67 -25.73
CA LYS A 2 -26.22 -11.42 -25.21
C LYS A 2 -26.24 -10.00 -24.64
N ARG A 3 -26.88 -9.06 -25.35
CA ARG A 3 -27.16 -7.72 -24.83
C ARG A 3 -28.24 -7.88 -23.75
N SER A 4 -27.87 -7.67 -22.50
CA SER A 4 -28.84 -7.57 -21.41
C SER A 4 -29.50 -6.21 -21.52
N SER A 5 -30.68 -6.15 -22.15
CA SER A 5 -31.57 -4.99 -22.13
C SER A 5 -32.11 -4.85 -20.72
N THR A 6 -31.48 -4.01 -19.90
CA THR A 6 -32.10 -3.46 -18.70
C THR A 6 -33.26 -2.59 -19.14
N MET A 7 -34.46 -3.18 -19.18
CA MET A 7 -35.71 -2.44 -19.24
C MET A 7 -35.73 -1.52 -18.02
N ASP A 8 -35.71 -0.21 -18.23
CA ASP A 8 -35.98 0.76 -17.18
C ASP A 8 -37.41 0.55 -16.72
N THR A 9 -37.56 -0.18 -15.61
CA THR A 9 -38.85 -0.37 -14.96
C THR A 9 -39.35 1.00 -14.51
N GLN A 10 -40.35 1.56 -15.19
CA GLN A 10 -41.00 2.79 -14.75
C GLN A 10 -41.44 2.63 -13.29
N LEU A 11 -40.96 3.52 -12.41
CA LEU A 11 -41.40 3.54 -11.02
C LEU A 11 -42.91 3.80 -11.00
N THR A 12 -43.66 2.89 -10.39
CA THR A 12 -45.08 3.14 -10.11
C THR A 12 -45.22 4.24 -9.05
N TYR A 13 -46.27 5.04 -9.13
CA TYR A 13 -46.50 6.16 -8.19
C TYR A 13 -46.45 5.72 -6.72
N GLU A 14 -47.07 4.59 -6.36
CA GLU A 14 -47.03 4.05 -4.99
C GLU A 14 -45.59 3.75 -4.51
N SER A 15 -44.74 3.23 -5.40
CA SER A 15 -43.33 2.97 -5.10
C SER A 15 -42.52 4.27 -4.96
N ALA A 16 -42.86 5.28 -5.77
CA ALA A 16 -42.22 6.58 -5.76
C ALA A 16 -42.54 7.35 -4.46
N VAL A 17 -43.80 7.36 -4.01
CA VAL A 17 -44.22 7.98 -2.75
C VAL A 17 -43.46 7.38 -1.57
N LYS A 18 -43.33 6.05 -1.52
CA LYS A 18 -42.59 5.36 -0.46
C LYS A 18 -41.10 5.70 -0.47
N LYS A 19 -40.49 5.82 -1.65
CA LYS A 19 -39.06 6.14 -1.83
C LYS A 19 -38.76 7.62 -1.54
N ALA A 20 -39.68 8.52 -1.90
CA ALA A 20 -39.57 9.95 -1.67
C ALA A 20 -39.69 10.34 -0.19
N GLN A 21 -40.31 9.48 0.64
CA GLN A 21 -40.42 9.63 2.10
C GLN A 21 -40.81 11.06 2.49
N LEU A 22 -41.93 11.54 1.91
CA LEU A 22 -42.42 12.90 2.08
C LEU A 22 -42.73 13.18 3.56
N VAL A 23 -42.45 14.42 3.97
CA VAL A 23 -42.72 14.87 5.34
C VAL A 23 -44.22 14.89 5.61
N GLU A 24 -44.63 14.41 6.80
CA GLU A 24 -46.01 14.44 7.24
C GLU A 24 -46.55 15.88 7.32
N ARG A 25 -47.84 16.08 6.98
CA ARG A 25 -48.47 17.40 7.03
C ARG A 25 -48.70 17.81 8.48
N ASN A 26 -48.35 19.06 8.82
CA ASN A 26 -48.62 19.61 10.15
C ASN A 26 -50.13 19.86 10.33
N PRO A 27 -50.80 19.23 11.32
CA PRO A 27 -52.24 19.36 11.53
C PRO A 27 -52.68 20.74 12.08
N GLN A 28 -51.76 21.59 12.53
CA GLN A 28 -52.10 22.81 13.29
C GLN A 28 -52.37 24.07 12.44
N PHE A 29 -52.14 24.07 11.13
CA PHE A 29 -52.33 25.26 10.29
C PHE A 29 -53.63 25.19 9.48
N GLN A 30 -54.51 26.18 9.68
CA GLN A 30 -55.76 26.41 8.91
C GLN A 30 -55.48 27.03 7.53
N LEU A 31 -54.54 26.48 6.76
CA LEU A 31 -54.33 26.89 5.37
C LEU A 31 -55.12 25.97 4.45
N ASP A 32 -55.74 26.54 3.41
CA ASP A 32 -56.56 25.80 2.45
C ASP A 32 -55.78 24.59 1.88
N PRO A 33 -56.27 23.35 2.06
CA PRO A 33 -55.57 22.13 1.63
C PRO A 33 -55.21 22.10 0.14
N MET A 34 -56.02 22.77 -0.69
CA MET A 34 -55.80 22.89 -2.13
C MET A 34 -54.68 23.86 -2.53
N ARG A 35 -54.26 24.78 -1.65
CA ARG A 35 -53.17 25.73 -1.95
C ARG A 35 -51.79 25.23 -1.55
N VAL A 36 -51.71 24.23 -0.67
CA VAL A 36 -50.45 23.72 -0.10
C VAL A 36 -49.96 22.45 -0.81
N SER A 37 -50.79 21.85 -1.66
CA SER A 37 -50.54 20.56 -2.33
C SER A 37 -50.26 20.74 -3.82
N MET A 38 -49.20 21.47 -4.19
CA MET A 38 -48.79 21.66 -5.59
C MET A 38 -47.63 20.74 -6.01
N HIS A 39 -47.59 19.49 -5.53
CA HIS A 39 -46.66 18.51 -6.11
C HIS A 39 -47.49 17.62 -7.03
N ASP A 40 -47.23 17.71 -8.34
CA ASP A 40 -47.87 16.84 -9.30
C ASP A 40 -47.33 15.41 -9.14
N GLU A 41 -48.08 14.42 -9.62
CA GLU A 41 -47.68 13.00 -9.61
C GLU A 41 -46.26 12.82 -10.20
N THR A 42 -45.95 13.61 -11.22
CA THR A 42 -44.66 13.67 -11.90
C THR A 42 -43.52 14.15 -11.00
N ASP A 43 -43.78 15.08 -10.08
CA ASP A 43 -42.74 15.63 -9.20
C ASP A 43 -42.30 14.59 -8.17
N ILE A 44 -43.23 13.78 -7.67
CA ILE A 44 -42.94 12.69 -6.74
C ILE A 44 -42.15 11.59 -7.43
N ILE A 45 -42.51 11.25 -8.68
CA ILE A 45 -41.76 10.29 -9.49
C ILE A 45 -40.35 10.81 -9.79
N ASN A 46 -40.21 12.08 -10.17
CA ASN A 46 -38.91 12.73 -10.41
C ASN A 46 -38.03 12.72 -9.15
N LEU A 47 -38.61 13.05 -7.99
CA LEU A 47 -37.91 13.00 -6.70
C LEU A 47 -37.42 11.58 -6.39
N ALA A 48 -38.27 10.56 -6.54
CA ALA A 48 -37.90 9.17 -6.31
C ALA A 48 -36.78 8.70 -7.26
N GLN A 49 -36.82 9.11 -8.53
CA GLN A 49 -35.76 8.84 -9.52
C GLN A 49 -34.44 9.53 -9.15
N GLN A 50 -34.49 10.78 -8.66
CA GLN A 50 -33.31 11.51 -8.19
C GLN A 50 -32.68 10.80 -6.99
N ILE A 51 -33.47 10.39 -6.00
CA ILE A 51 -33.00 9.64 -4.83
C ILE A 51 -32.38 8.30 -5.27
N GLN A 52 -33.05 7.56 -6.17
CA GLN A 52 -32.51 6.31 -6.70
C GLN A 52 -31.18 6.51 -7.43
N THR A 53 -31.07 7.58 -8.22
CA THR A 53 -29.82 7.93 -8.93
C THR A 53 -28.72 8.30 -7.94
N ALA A 54 -29.04 9.10 -6.92
CA ALA A 54 -28.12 9.47 -5.86
C ALA A 54 -27.63 8.25 -5.09
N ASP A 55 -28.51 7.33 -4.68
CA ASP A 55 -28.16 6.07 -4.03
C ASP A 55 -27.19 5.24 -4.88
N LYS A 56 -27.47 5.14 -6.19
CA LYS A 56 -26.61 4.41 -7.14
C LYS A 56 -25.22 5.04 -7.24
N GLN A 57 -25.15 6.38 -7.30
CA GLN A 57 -23.89 7.12 -7.34
C GLN A 57 -23.12 7.00 -6.03
N LEU A 58 -23.79 7.09 -4.87
CA LEU A 58 -23.18 6.92 -3.56
C LEU A 58 -22.62 5.50 -3.39
N LYS A 59 -23.37 4.49 -3.81
CA LYS A 59 -22.90 3.10 -3.83
C LYS A 59 -21.65 2.97 -4.69
N HIS A 60 -21.66 3.53 -5.90
CA HIS A 60 -20.50 3.51 -6.78
C HIS A 60 -19.28 4.21 -6.15
N SER A 61 -19.47 5.43 -5.65
CA SER A 61 -18.42 6.21 -4.97
C SER A 61 -17.85 5.48 -3.76
N THR A 62 -18.70 4.87 -2.94
CA THR A 62 -18.29 4.07 -1.77
C THR A 62 -17.48 2.85 -2.21
N SER A 63 -17.95 2.11 -3.23
CA SER A 63 -17.20 0.97 -3.77
C SER A 63 -15.82 1.39 -4.30
N GLN A 64 -15.71 2.51 -5.02
CA GLN A 64 -14.42 3.00 -5.50
C GLN A 64 -13.46 3.34 -4.35
N LYS A 65 -13.95 4.00 -3.30
CA LYS A 65 -13.14 4.29 -2.09
C LYS A 65 -12.65 3.00 -1.41
N LEU A 66 -13.52 1.99 -1.31
CA LEU A 66 -13.15 0.69 -0.75
C LEU A 66 -12.11 -0.04 -1.61
N VAL A 67 -12.15 0.09 -2.94
CA VAL A 67 -11.12 -0.45 -3.83
C VAL A 67 -9.75 0.20 -3.54
N VAL A 68 -9.70 1.52 -3.39
CA VAL A 68 -8.45 2.23 -3.04
C VAL A 68 -7.88 1.73 -1.71
N ILE A 69 -8.72 1.57 -0.69
CA ILE A 69 -8.31 1.04 0.62
C ILE A 69 -7.79 -0.39 0.48
N LEU A 70 -8.46 -1.23 -0.32
CA LEU A 70 -8.01 -2.60 -0.56
C LEU A 70 -6.61 -2.64 -1.18
N ASP A 71 -6.33 -1.77 -2.14
CA ASP A 71 -5.01 -1.70 -2.78
C ASP A 71 -3.94 -1.20 -1.81
N GLN A 72 -4.27 -0.24 -0.94
CA GLN A 72 -3.39 0.18 0.16
C GLN A 72 -3.09 -0.98 1.13
N ILE A 73 -4.10 -1.78 1.50
CA ILE A 73 -3.91 -2.96 2.36
C ILE A 73 -2.98 -3.98 1.69
N LYS A 74 -3.16 -4.26 0.40
CA LYS A 74 -2.26 -5.17 -0.34
C LYS A 74 -0.83 -4.66 -0.33
N MET A 75 -0.63 -3.36 -0.54
CA MET A 75 0.69 -2.74 -0.49
C MET A 75 1.32 -2.90 0.89
N LEU A 76 0.57 -2.65 1.98
CA LEU A 76 1.05 -2.85 3.35
C LEU A 76 1.39 -4.32 3.64
N GLN A 77 0.58 -5.26 3.15
CA GLN A 77 0.87 -6.70 3.29
C GLN A 77 2.17 -7.07 2.57
N ALA A 78 2.39 -6.57 1.35
CA ALA A 78 3.62 -6.81 0.61
C ALA A 78 4.85 -6.23 1.34
N GLN A 79 4.73 -5.02 1.90
CA GLN A 79 5.78 -4.41 2.71
C GLN A 79 6.09 -5.26 3.97
N ALA A 80 5.06 -5.70 4.69
CA ALA A 80 5.23 -6.54 5.87
C ALA A 80 5.93 -7.88 5.54
N MET A 81 5.54 -8.52 4.44
CA MET A 81 6.20 -9.76 3.98
C MET A 81 7.67 -9.52 3.62
N ASN A 82 8.00 -8.38 3.00
CA ASN A 82 9.38 -8.05 2.68
C ASN A 82 10.23 -7.83 3.95
N ILE A 83 9.70 -7.13 4.95
CA ILE A 83 10.37 -6.92 6.24
C ILE A 83 10.64 -8.27 6.94
N LEU A 84 9.67 -9.18 6.94
CA LEU A 84 9.84 -10.51 7.52
C LEU A 84 10.91 -11.33 6.78
N LYS A 85 10.91 -11.27 5.44
CA LYS A 85 11.92 -11.94 4.62
C LYS A 85 13.32 -11.40 4.92
N GLU A 86 13.50 -10.09 4.92
CA GLU A 86 14.78 -9.42 5.23
C GLU A 86 15.26 -9.76 6.65
N SER A 87 14.36 -9.78 7.63
CA SER A 87 14.67 -10.17 9.01
C SER A 87 15.13 -11.63 9.09
N ASN A 88 14.46 -12.53 8.37
CA ASN A 88 14.84 -13.95 8.34
C ASN A 88 16.19 -14.16 7.64
N GLU A 89 16.42 -13.51 6.49
CA GLU A 89 17.71 -13.54 5.81
C GLU A 89 18.83 -13.01 6.71
N SER A 90 18.60 -11.87 7.36
CA SER A 90 19.56 -11.30 8.31
C SER A 90 19.84 -12.23 9.48
N ARG A 91 18.82 -12.93 10.01
CA ARG A 91 18.99 -13.95 11.05
C ARG A 91 19.84 -15.13 10.56
N THR A 92 19.55 -15.64 9.37
CA THR A 92 20.33 -16.72 8.75
C THR A 92 21.80 -16.32 8.58
N LEU A 93 22.06 -15.11 8.09
CA LEU A 93 23.41 -14.58 7.96
C LEU A 93 24.08 -14.42 9.33
N HIS A 94 23.38 -13.86 10.32
CA HIS A 94 23.91 -13.76 11.68
C HIS A 94 24.29 -15.12 12.28
N SER A 95 23.51 -16.16 12.01
CA SER A 95 23.77 -17.53 12.46
C SER A 95 24.96 -18.21 11.79
N ALA A 96 25.46 -17.69 10.66
CA ALA A 96 26.62 -18.26 9.98
C ALA A 96 27.87 -18.18 10.87
N ALA A 97 28.68 -19.24 10.84
CA ALA A 97 29.87 -19.35 11.68
C ALA A 97 30.87 -18.22 11.37
N CYS A 98 31.50 -17.68 12.41
CA CYS A 98 32.38 -16.54 12.28
C CYS A 98 33.43 -16.58 13.38
N ASN A 99 34.72 -16.49 12.99
CA ASN A 99 35.85 -16.52 13.92
C ASN A 99 36.36 -15.11 14.29
N PHE A 100 35.64 -14.06 13.90
CA PHE A 100 35.98 -12.67 14.17
C PHE A 100 34.75 -11.90 14.69
N ALA A 101 35.00 -10.77 15.35
CA ALA A 101 33.95 -9.85 15.77
C ALA A 101 33.43 -9.07 14.55
N LYS A 102 32.15 -9.24 14.22
CA LYS A 102 31.49 -8.52 13.13
C LYS A 102 31.31 -7.05 13.52
N LYS A 103 31.95 -6.16 12.78
CA LYS A 103 31.83 -4.70 12.89
C LYS A 103 30.92 -4.15 11.78
N PRO A 104 29.94 -3.28 12.12
CA PRO A 104 29.16 -2.54 11.14
C PRO A 104 30.05 -1.71 10.20
N GLY A 105 29.57 -1.48 8.97
CA GLY A 105 30.26 -0.75 7.91
C GLY A 105 31.22 -1.58 7.06
N HIS A 106 31.54 -2.81 7.48
CA HIS A 106 32.44 -3.70 6.74
C HIS A 106 31.70 -4.70 5.85
N ILE A 107 32.36 -5.10 4.77
CA ILE A 107 31.90 -6.14 3.84
C ILE A 107 32.48 -7.48 4.28
N TYR A 108 31.63 -8.49 4.28
CA TYR A 108 31.97 -9.87 4.60
C TYR A 108 31.49 -10.79 3.48
N HIS A 109 32.28 -11.84 3.22
CA HIS A 109 32.06 -12.79 2.15
C HIS A 109 31.59 -14.12 2.74
N LEU A 110 30.43 -14.61 2.30
CA LEU A 110 29.83 -15.85 2.76
C LEU A 110 30.32 -17.01 1.89
N TYR A 111 30.82 -18.05 2.53
CA TYR A 111 31.28 -19.28 1.89
C TYR A 111 30.59 -20.50 2.50
N GLN A 112 30.54 -21.59 1.73
CA GLN A 112 30.09 -22.90 2.18
C GLN A 112 31.21 -23.92 1.99
N ARG A 113 31.61 -24.62 3.05
CA ARG A 113 32.58 -25.72 2.97
C ARG A 113 31.94 -26.94 2.31
N ALA A 114 32.78 -27.88 1.84
CA ALA A 114 32.32 -29.20 1.40
C ALA A 114 31.51 -29.97 2.47
N THR A 115 31.74 -29.70 3.76
CA THR A 115 30.95 -30.26 4.88
C THR A 115 29.52 -29.71 4.98
N GLY A 116 29.17 -28.72 4.16
CA GLY A 116 27.88 -28.03 4.17
C GLY A 116 27.82 -26.83 5.12
N GLN A 117 28.82 -26.63 5.99
CA GLN A 117 28.85 -25.51 6.94
C GLN A 117 29.06 -24.17 6.23
N THR A 118 28.21 -23.20 6.52
CA THR A 118 28.32 -21.81 6.07
C THR A 118 29.09 -20.96 7.06
N TYR A 119 29.99 -20.11 6.56
CA TYR A 119 30.79 -19.21 7.39
C TYR A 119 31.14 -17.92 6.65
N PHE A 120 31.40 -16.88 7.42
CA PHE A 120 31.88 -15.61 6.91
C PHE A 120 33.41 -15.52 6.92
N SER A 121 33.95 -14.82 5.92
CA SER A 121 35.35 -14.42 5.82
C SER A 121 35.43 -12.93 5.47
N MET A 122 36.53 -12.29 5.83
CA MET A 122 36.85 -10.92 5.42
C MET A 122 37.54 -10.86 4.05
N LEU A 123 38.01 -11.99 3.53
CA LEU A 123 38.71 -12.06 2.25
C LEU A 123 37.74 -12.40 1.12
N SER A 124 37.87 -11.66 0.03
CA SER A 124 37.12 -11.86 -1.20
C SER A 124 37.54 -13.15 -1.93
N PRO A 125 36.73 -13.66 -2.88
CA PRO A 125 37.09 -14.84 -3.65
C PRO A 125 38.37 -14.65 -4.48
N GLU A 126 38.68 -13.42 -4.87
CA GLU A 126 39.87 -13.04 -5.65
C GLU A 126 41.15 -13.05 -4.80
N GLU A 127 41.03 -12.67 -3.51
CA GLU A 127 42.13 -12.70 -2.55
C GLU A 127 42.37 -14.11 -1.97
N TRP A 128 41.42 -15.02 -2.18
CA TRP A 128 41.52 -16.38 -1.68
C TRP A 128 42.42 -17.20 -2.60
N ASN A 129 43.65 -17.46 -2.14
CA ASN A 129 44.59 -18.28 -2.90
C ASN A 129 44.02 -19.70 -3.07
N HIS A 130 44.02 -20.21 -4.31
CA HIS A 130 43.26 -21.32 -4.91
C HIS A 130 43.25 -22.73 -4.24
N SER A 131 43.44 -22.88 -2.93
CA SER A 131 43.67 -24.17 -2.27
C SER A 131 42.58 -24.62 -1.29
N VAL A 132 41.36 -24.05 -1.34
CA VAL A 132 40.29 -24.46 -0.41
C VAL A 132 38.99 -24.80 -1.16
N ASP A 133 38.47 -26.00 -0.92
CA ASP A 133 37.16 -26.48 -1.40
C ASP A 133 36.01 -25.76 -0.68
N GLN A 134 35.82 -24.49 -1.05
CA GLN A 134 34.75 -23.65 -0.54
C GLN A 134 33.95 -23.03 -1.69
N THR A 135 32.64 -23.15 -1.61
CA THR A 135 31.72 -22.52 -2.57
C THR A 135 31.39 -21.11 -2.10
N TYR A 136 31.68 -20.11 -2.93
CA TYR A 136 31.26 -18.74 -2.69
C TYR A 136 29.74 -18.60 -2.83
N LYS A 137 29.09 -17.95 -1.86
CA LYS A 137 27.63 -17.74 -1.82
C LYS A 137 27.21 -16.29 -2.04
N GLY A 138 28.06 -15.33 -1.67
CA GLY A 138 27.74 -13.91 -1.82
C GLY A 138 28.56 -13.03 -0.89
N SER A 139 28.48 -11.72 -1.12
CA SER A 139 29.13 -10.70 -0.29
C SER A 139 28.08 -9.77 0.28
N TYR A 140 28.23 -9.41 1.56
CA TYR A 140 27.25 -8.65 2.31
C TYR A 140 27.95 -7.62 3.19
N ARG A 141 27.43 -6.39 3.21
CA ARG A 141 27.83 -5.36 4.18
C ARG A 141 26.96 -5.48 5.42
N LEU A 142 27.59 -5.49 6.59
CA LEU A 142 26.88 -5.37 7.85
C LEU A 142 26.56 -3.89 8.10
N GLU A 143 25.28 -3.57 8.24
CA GLU A 143 24.81 -2.22 8.49
C GLU A 143 24.79 -1.88 9.99
N TYR A 144 24.65 -0.59 10.32
CA TYR A 144 24.59 -0.11 11.71
C TYR A 144 23.34 -0.57 12.48
N ASP A 145 22.25 -0.86 11.77
CA ASP A 145 21.03 -1.45 12.33
C ASP A 145 21.12 -2.99 12.45
N LEU A 146 22.31 -3.57 12.21
CA LEU A 146 22.58 -5.00 12.17
C LEU A 146 21.86 -5.77 11.05
N SER A 147 21.26 -5.07 10.08
CA SER A 147 20.81 -5.69 8.83
C SER A 147 22.00 -6.00 7.92
N TRP A 148 21.76 -6.89 6.96
CA TRP A 148 22.77 -7.28 5.97
C TRP A 148 22.35 -6.82 4.58
N THR A 149 23.18 -6.00 3.94
CA THR A 149 22.94 -5.54 2.58
C THR A 149 23.83 -6.32 1.60
N PRO A 150 23.28 -7.04 0.62
CA PRO A 150 24.07 -7.65 -0.44
C PRO A 150 24.90 -6.60 -1.19
N ILE A 151 26.11 -6.97 -1.63
CA ILE A 151 27.03 -6.04 -2.30
C ILE A 151 26.40 -5.29 -3.48
N ASP A 152 25.55 -5.97 -4.25
CA ASP A 152 24.85 -5.42 -5.41
C ASP A 152 23.85 -4.31 -5.04
N LYS A 153 23.36 -4.30 -3.81
CA LYS A 153 22.33 -3.36 -3.31
C LYS A 153 22.89 -2.25 -2.43
N ILE A 154 24.19 -2.27 -2.13
CA ILE A 154 24.83 -1.26 -1.28
C ILE A 154 24.61 0.15 -1.84
N LYS A 155 24.86 0.34 -3.13
CA LYS A 155 24.74 1.64 -3.78
C LYS A 155 23.32 2.20 -3.68
N GLU A 156 22.32 1.37 -4.01
CA GLU A 156 20.90 1.76 -3.94
C GLU A 156 20.49 2.16 -2.50
N ARG A 157 20.96 1.41 -1.50
CA ARG A 157 20.69 1.72 -0.08
C ARG A 157 21.35 3.02 0.35
N ASP A 158 22.62 3.23 -0.01
CA ASP A 158 23.37 4.44 0.33
C ASP A 158 22.75 5.69 -0.31
N ASP A 159 22.29 5.59 -1.56
CA ASP A 159 21.62 6.68 -2.26
C ASP A 159 20.27 7.02 -1.59
N LYS A 160 19.51 6.00 -1.16
CA LYS A 160 18.28 6.20 -0.36
C LYS A 160 18.59 6.88 0.98
N LEU A 161 19.63 6.46 1.68
CA LEU A 161 19.98 7.02 2.98
C LEU A 161 20.44 8.48 2.87
N LYS A 162 21.23 8.81 1.84
CA LYS A 162 21.61 10.20 1.52
C LYS A 162 20.41 11.07 1.22
N TRP A 163 19.42 10.54 0.51
CA TRP A 163 18.18 11.27 0.25
C TRP A 163 17.41 11.55 1.56
N VAL A 164 17.29 10.55 2.44
CA VAL A 164 16.65 10.73 3.77
C VAL A 164 17.40 11.77 4.60
N GLU A 165 18.72 11.71 4.63
CA GLU A 165 19.56 12.68 5.34
C GLU A 165 19.36 14.10 4.79
N LYS A 166 19.24 14.26 3.46
CA LYS A 166 18.91 15.54 2.84
C LYS A 166 17.55 16.06 3.30
N CYS A 167 16.54 15.20 3.41
CA CYS A 167 15.22 15.60 3.92
C CYS A 167 15.31 16.09 5.37
N ILE A 168 15.98 15.35 6.26
CA ILE A 168 16.14 15.72 7.67
C ILE A 168 16.88 17.06 7.82
N ASN A 169 17.93 17.27 7.04
CA ASN A 169 18.75 18.49 7.13
C ASN A 169 18.06 19.71 6.48
N SER A 170 17.10 19.50 5.57
CA SER A 170 16.35 20.56 4.90
C SER A 170 15.24 21.17 5.76
N ASP A 171 14.83 20.51 6.85
CA ASP A 171 13.75 20.96 7.74
C ASP A 171 14.13 22.15 8.66
N ASN A 172 15.32 22.75 8.48
CA ASN A 172 15.71 23.98 9.16
C ASN A 172 15.18 25.28 8.52
N GLY A 173 14.18 25.23 7.62
CA GLY A 173 13.50 26.48 7.22
C GLY A 173 12.68 26.51 5.93
N THR A 174 12.43 25.41 5.21
CA THR A 174 11.49 25.46 4.09
C THR A 174 10.74 24.14 3.96
N THR A 175 9.45 24.18 4.30
CA THR A 175 8.46 23.13 4.05
C THR A 175 8.23 22.96 2.55
N LEU A 176 9.22 22.40 1.84
CA LEU A 176 8.98 21.80 0.54
C LEU A 176 8.31 20.46 0.82
N ALA A 177 7.08 20.32 0.32
CA ALA A 177 6.33 19.07 0.37
C ALA A 177 7.25 17.89 0.07
N ILE A 178 7.30 16.91 0.97
CA ILE A 178 8.06 15.68 0.77
C ILE A 178 7.45 15.00 -0.47
N ASP A 179 8.06 15.20 -1.63
CA ASP A 179 7.67 14.54 -2.86
C ASP A 179 8.18 13.10 -2.78
N PHE A 180 7.26 12.19 -2.48
CA PHE A 180 7.51 10.75 -2.36
C PHE A 180 7.68 10.04 -3.71
N ASN A 181 7.75 10.76 -4.83
CA ASN A 181 8.07 10.17 -6.14
C ASN A 181 9.55 9.79 -6.22
N VAL A 182 9.90 8.68 -5.57
CA VAL A 182 11.03 7.85 -5.98
C VAL A 182 10.59 7.14 -7.25
N THR A 183 10.80 7.77 -8.41
CA THR A 183 10.66 7.11 -9.71
C THR A 183 11.64 5.93 -9.76
N ASN A 184 11.09 4.71 -9.71
CA ASN A 184 11.76 3.51 -10.19
C ASN A 184 12.12 3.74 -11.66
N ASN A 185 13.41 3.84 -11.96
CA ASN A 185 13.94 3.69 -13.30
C ASN A 185 15.04 2.65 -13.27
#